data_AF-A0A839UEL9-F1
#
_entry.id   AF-A0A839UEL9-F1
#
_cell.length_a   1.000
_cell.length_b   1.000
_cell.length_c   1.000
_cell.angle_alpha   90.00
_cell.angle_beta   90.00
_cell.angle_gamma   90.00
#
_symmetry.space_group_name_H-M   'P 1'
#
loop_
_entity.id
_entity.type
_entity.pdbx_description
1 polymer ?
#
loop_
_entity_poly.entity_id
_entity_poly.type
_entity_poly.pdbx_seq_one_letter_code
_entity_poly.pdbx_strand_id
1 'polypeptide(L)' 'MVNGSVSAISGTSGRILTVSYDGGRKSFLIGVPDSAPIVRYVLADRTTLELGCDVMIKTDPGNQAFLVTIGKGIAPPM' A
#
# COMPACT_ATOMS: atom_id res chain seq x y z
N MET A 1 -19.42 3.87 2.64
CA MET A 1 -17.96 3.76 2.48
C MET A 1 -17.59 4.57 1.23
N VAL A 2 -16.76 5.61 1.34
CA VAL A 2 -16.33 6.43 0.19
C VAL A 2 -14.92 5.98 -0.18
N ASN A 3 -14.76 5.39 -1.37
CA ASN A 3 -13.45 5.00 -1.87
C ASN A 3 -12.69 6.24 -2.38
N GLY A 4 -11.45 6.40 -1.95
CA GLY A 4 -10.53 7.42 -2.45
C GLY A 4 -9.50 6.82 -3.42
N SER A 5 -9.07 7.60 -4.41
CA SER A 5 -7.94 7.27 -5.27
C SER A 5 -6.73 8.12 -4.88
N VAL A 6 -5.57 7.48 -4.83
CA VAL A 6 -4.30 8.16 -4.49
C VAL A 6 -3.44 8.22 -5.76
N SER A 7 -3.03 9.44 -6.14
CA SER A 7 -2.00 9.65 -7.16
C SER A 7 -0.77 10.28 -6.51
N ALA A 8 0.41 9.72 -6.80
CA ALA A 8 1.69 10.24 -6.31
C ALA A 8 2.36 11.08 -7.40
N ILE A 9 2.98 12.19 -7.00
CA ILE A 9 3.92 12.93 -7.84
C ILE A 9 5.28 12.21 -7.77
N SER A 10 5.88 11.92 -8.92
CA SER A 10 7.08 11.10 -9.09
C SER A 10 8.28 11.63 -8.29
N GLY A 11 8.97 10.77 -7.52
CA GLY A 11 10.19 11.11 -6.77
C GLY A 11 10.51 10.15 -5.62
N THR A 12 11.77 10.11 -5.19
CA THR A 12 12.29 9.24 -4.11
C THR A 12 12.37 9.92 -2.73
N SER A 13 12.13 11.23 -2.63
CA SER A 13 12.21 12.03 -1.40
C SER A 13 11.11 13.11 -1.40
N GLY A 14 10.59 13.49 -0.23
CA GLY A 14 9.68 14.63 -0.06
C GLY A 14 8.38 14.51 -0.84
N ARG A 15 7.67 13.38 -0.74
CA ARG A 15 6.48 13.12 -1.57
C ARG A 15 5.29 13.91 -1.06
N ILE A 16 4.59 14.59 -1.97
CA ILE A 16 3.24 15.07 -1.75
C ILE A 16 2.30 14.11 -2.49
N LEU A 17 1.43 13.45 -1.72
CA LEU A 17 0.38 12.59 -2.27
C LEU A 17 -0.90 13.41 -2.43
N THR A 18 -1.53 13.30 -3.60
CA THR A 18 -2.87 13.84 -3.81
C THR A 18 -3.87 12.71 -3.61
N VAL A 19 -4.72 12.86 -2.60
CA VAL A 19 -5.80 11.92 -2.30
C VAL A 19 -7.11 12.53 -2.78
N SER A 20 -7.69 11.95 -3.82
CA SER A 20 -8.98 12.32 -4.36
C SER A 20 -10.06 11.40 -3.78
N TYR A 21 -11.16 11.97 -3.29
CA TYR A 21 -12.28 11.21 -2.73
C TYR A 21 -13.61 11.86 -3.14
N ASP A 22 -14.74 11.21 -2.82
CA ASP A 22 -16.06 11.63 -3.30
C ASP A 22 -16.11 11.70 -4.84
N GLY A 23 -15.61 10.65 -5.50
CA GLY A 23 -15.54 10.58 -6.97
C GLY A 23 -14.62 11.63 -7.61
N GLY A 24 -13.68 12.18 -6.84
CA GLY A 24 -12.75 13.22 -7.30
C GLY A 24 -13.22 14.65 -7.03
N ARG A 25 -14.38 14.85 -6.39
CA ARG A 25 -14.90 16.18 -6.04
C ARG A 25 -14.13 16.85 -4.91
N LYS A 26 -13.44 16.07 -4.10
CA LYS A 26 -12.63 16.58 -3.00
C LYS A 26 -11.22 15.99 -3.09
N SER A 27 -10.23 16.82 -2.81
CA SER A 27 -8.83 16.42 -2.79
C SER A 27 -8.13 16.89 -1.51
N PHE A 28 -7.19 16.09 -1.04
CA PHE A 28 -6.29 16.43 0.05
C PHE A 28 -4.84 16.20 -0.37
N LEU A 29 -3.95 17.04 0.12
CA LEU A 29 -2.51 16.87 -0.03
C LEU A 29 -1.95 16.27 1.27
N ILE A 30 -1.20 15.18 1.14
CA ILE A 30 -0.52 14.53 2.26
C ILE A 30 0.98 14.63 2.03
N GLY A 31 1.68 15.32 2.93
CA GLY A 31 3.14 15.35 2.96
C GLY A 31 3.69 14.07 3.58
N VAL A 32 4.53 13.36 2.84
CA VAL A 32 5.25 12.18 3.32
C VAL A 32 6.66 12.61 3.71
N PRO A 33 7.05 12.48 5.00
CA PRO A 33 8.38 12.86 5.44
C PRO A 33 9.44 11.94 4.83
N ASP A 34 10.67 12.45 4.69
CA ASP A 34 11.80 11.66 4.15
C ASP A 34 12.18 10.45 5.01
N SER A 35 11.86 10.50 6.31
CA SER A 35 12.03 9.39 7.23
C SER A 35 11.00 8.28 7.07
N ALA A 36 9.99 8.46 6.21
CA ALA A 36 8.97 7.43 5.99
C ALA A 36 9.62 6.19 5.35
N PRO A 37 9.44 4.99 5.93
CA PRO A 37 10.00 3.78 5.34
C PRO A 37 9.34 3.50 3.99
N ILE A 38 10.16 3.36 2.93
CA ILE A 38 9.69 2.89 1.63
C ILE A 38 9.69 1.36 1.65
N VAL A 39 8.51 0.76 1.80
CA VAL A 39 8.33 -0.69 1.73
C VAL A 39 8.01 -1.13 0.32
N ARG A 40 8.69 -2.16 -0.17
CA ARG A 40 8.36 -2.84 -1.43
C ARG A 40 7.74 -4.19 -1.13
N TYR A 41 6.49 -4.36 -1.55
CA TYR A 41 5.82 -5.65 -1.52
C TYR A 41 6.30 -6.51 -2.69
N VAL A 42 6.88 -7.67 -2.38
CA VAL A 42 7.28 -8.67 -3.36
C VAL A 42 6.32 -9.83 -3.27
N LEU A 43 5.85 -10.32 -4.42
CA LEU A 43 4.95 -11.47 -4.48
C LEU A 43 5.63 -12.66 -3.82
N ALA A 44 4.97 -13.23 -2.82
CA ALA A 44 5.55 -14.30 -2.03
C ALA A 44 5.26 -15.66 -2.67
N ASP A 45 6.24 -16.57 -2.57
CA ASP A 45 6.02 -17.97 -2.86
C ASP A 45 5.24 -18.60 -1.69
N ARG A 46 4.18 -19.37 -2.00
CA ARG A 46 3.33 -20.01 -0.98
C ARG A 46 4.12 -20.96 -0.07
N THR A 47 5.23 -21.52 -0.54
CA THR A 47 6.12 -22.39 0.23
C THR A 47 6.83 -21.66 1.37
N THR A 48 6.85 -20.33 1.35
CA THR A 48 7.43 -19.49 2.41
C THR A 48 6.46 -19.17 3.55
N LEU A 49 5.21 -19.65 3.46
CA LEU A 49 4.19 -19.41 4.47
C LEU A 49 4.43 -20.33 5.68
N GLU A 50 4.73 -19.70 6.81
CA GLU A 50 4.88 -20.37 8.10
C GLU A 50 3.90 -19.78 9.12
N LEU A 51 3.58 -20.54 10.16
CA LEU A 51 2.75 -20.06 11.26
C LEU A 51 3.44 -18.87 11.95
N GLY A 52 2.71 -17.77 12.12
CA GLY A 52 3.21 -16.55 12.74
C GLY A 52 3.77 -15.52 11.75
N CYS A 53 3.77 -15.77 10.44
CA CYS A 53 4.11 -14.75 9.46
C CYS A 53 3.00 -13.70 9.29
N ASP A 54 3.40 -12.43 9.14
CA ASP A 54 2.51 -11.37 8.68
C ASP A 54 2.22 -11.53 7.19
N VAL A 55 0.93 -11.47 6.82
CA VAL A 55 0.47 -11.62 5.44
C VAL A 55 -0.31 -10.38 5.02
N MET A 56 0.10 -9.76 3.93
CA MET A 56 -0.68 -8.71 3.26
C MET A 56 -1.26 -9.24 1.95
N ILE A 57 -2.57 -9.07 1.79
CA ILE A 57 -3.32 -9.49 0.61
C ILE A 57 -3.98 -8.26 -0.01
N LYS A 58 -3.66 -7.98 -1.27
CA LYS A 58 -4.44 -7.04 -2.09
C LYS A 58 -5.47 -7.84 -2.87
N THR A 59 -6.74 -7.61 -2.58
CA THR A 59 -7.86 -8.22 -3.30
C THR A 59 -8.45 -7.25 -4.31
N ASP A 60 -8.88 -7.79 -5.44
CA ASP A 60 -9.84 -7.14 -6.34
C ASP A 60 -11.27 -7.52 -5.93
N PRO A 61 -12.29 -6.72 -6.31
CA PRO A 61 -13.69 -7.07 -6.09
C PRO A 61 -14.01 -8.48 -6.62
N GLY A 62 -14.78 -9.27 -5.86
CA GLY A 62 -15.14 -10.64 -6.27
C GLY A 62 -14.24 -11.75 -5.70
N ASN A 63 -13.60 -11.53 -4.55
CA ASN A 63 -12.79 -12.52 -3.82
C ASN A 63 -11.55 -13.03 -4.59
N GLN A 64 -11.01 -12.23 -5.51
CA GLN A 64 -9.76 -12.55 -6.19
C GLN A 64 -8.60 -11.81 -5.53
N ALA A 65 -7.53 -12.53 -5.19
CA ALA A 65 -6.30 -11.94 -4.66
C ALA A 65 -5.33 -11.68 -5.82
N PHE A 66 -5.02 -10.41 -6.08
CA PHE A 66 -4.06 -10.01 -7.12
C PHE A 66 -2.61 -10.04 -6.60
N LEU A 67 -2.42 -9.73 -5.31
CA LEU A 67 -1.12 -9.72 -4.66
C LEU A 67 -1.24 -10.39 -3.30
N VAL A 68 -0.40 -11.40 -3.05
CA VAL A 68 -0.18 -11.96 -1.73
C VAL A 68 1.30 -11.81 -1.42
N THR A 69 1.59 -11.19 -0.28
CA THR A 69 2.96 -11.03 0.21
C THR A 69 3.06 -11.55 1.64
N ILE A 70 4.20 -12.18 1.93
CA ILE A 70 4.53 -12.75 3.23
C ILE A 70 5.75 -11.98 3.70
N GLY A 71 5.63 -11.35 4.86
CA GLY A 71 6.64 -10.43 5.37
C GLY A 71 7.97 -11.13 5.66
N LYS A 72 8.99 -10.86 4.84
CA LYS A 72 10.40 -10.91 5.24
C LYS A 72 11.00 -9.51 5.03
N GLY A 73 10.97 -8.67 6.06
CA GLY A 73 11.43 -7.27 6.00
C GLY A 73 10.80 -6.38 7.08
N ILE A 74 10.88 -5.06 6.89
CA ILE A 74 10.26 -4.09 7.81
C ILE A 74 8.73 -4.19 7.69
N ALA A 75 8.08 -4.54 8.80
CA ALA A 75 6.62 -4.49 8.91
C ALA A 75 6.16 -3.04 8.65
N PRO A 76 5.25 -2.80 7.70
CA PRO A 76 4.66 -1.48 7.53
C PRO A 76 3.92 -1.09 8.82
N PRO A 77 3.96 0.17 9.25
CA PRO A 77 3.03 0.64 10.26
C PRO A 77 1.61 0.50 9.69
N MET A 78 0.82 -0.40 10.26
CA MET A 78 -0.61 -0.57 9.96
C MET A 78 -1.43 0.51 10.66
#